data_AF-A0A146K8V6-F1
#
_entry.id   AF-A0A146K8V6-F1
#
_cell.length_a   1.000
_cell.length_b   1.000
_cell.length_c   1.000
_cell.angle_alpha   90.00
_cell.angle_beta   90.00
_cell.angle_gamma   90.00
#
_symmetry.space_group_name_H-M   'P 1'
#
loop_
_entity.id
_entity.type
_entity.pdbx_description
1 polymer ?
#
loop_
_entity_poly.entity_id
_entity_poly.type
_entity_poly.pdbx_seq_one_letter_code
_entity_poly.pdbx_strand_id
1 'polypeptide(L)'
;GTLVTNNNNNFQDSLRQYIQAKFNVDFEDNRAMFLFVQGVESSQKHDIWRVVGKQIKQDQQKVHDFFHNNWCLQFYDDFKQHREEIKKIAAAIVKANQQKVAKEVLTKEKIVTQTIKEFTARYKTKTFNRRRMRMFLDYTASNLMKQLQSNSQQPQSASIQASTESEDQDLAKQLRNKFDFLK
;
A
#
# COMPACT_ATOMS: atom_id res chain seq x y z
N GLY A 1 -18.34 -18.13 5.71
CA GLY A 1 -16.91 -18.35 5.40
C GLY A 1 -16.65 -19.02 4.06
N THR A 2 -17.64 -19.63 3.41
CA THR A 2 -17.44 -20.61 2.32
C THR A 2 -17.47 -20.03 0.90
N LEU A 3 -17.93 -18.78 0.71
CA LEU A 3 -18.02 -18.14 -0.61
C LEU A 3 -16.69 -17.55 -1.11
N VAL A 4 -15.77 -17.21 -0.20
CA VAL A 4 -14.51 -16.53 -0.56
C VAL A 4 -13.49 -17.50 -1.18
N THR A 5 -13.45 -18.75 -0.73
CA THR A 5 -12.53 -19.77 -1.23
C THR A 5 -12.85 -20.22 -2.66
N ASN A 6 -14.14 -20.36 -3.01
CA ASN A 6 -14.54 -20.72 -4.37
C ASN A 6 -14.23 -19.62 -5.39
N ASN A 7 -14.35 -18.36 -5.01
CA ASN A 7 -14.05 -17.23 -5.90
C ASN A 7 -12.54 -17.09 -6.18
N ASN A 8 -11.68 -17.40 -5.19
CA ASN A 8 -10.23 -17.31 -5.33
C ASN A 8 -9.68 -18.29 -6.38
N ASN A 9 -10.10 -19.55 -6.35
CA ASN A 9 -9.62 -20.57 -7.29
C ASN A 9 -10.13 -20.28 -8.70
N ASN A 10 -11.42 -19.95 -8.83
CA ASN A 10 -12.02 -19.60 -10.13
C ASN A 10 -11.33 -18.40 -10.80
N PHE A 11 -10.95 -17.38 -10.03
CA PHE A 11 -10.21 -16.23 -10.57
C PHE A 11 -8.82 -16.62 -11.04
N GLN A 12 -8.07 -17.38 -10.25
CA GLN A 12 -6.70 -17.80 -10.58
C GLN A 12 -6.65 -18.66 -11.84
N ASP A 13 -7.54 -19.64 -11.93
CA ASP A 13 -7.61 -20.55 -13.06
C ASP A 13 -8.01 -19.81 -14.34
N SER A 14 -9.01 -18.93 -14.25
CA SER A 14 -9.44 -18.08 -15.37
C SER A 14 -8.34 -17.15 -15.85
N LEU A 15 -7.63 -16.49 -14.91
CA LEU A 15 -6.49 -15.62 -15.22
C LEU A 15 -5.36 -16.38 -15.91
N ARG A 16 -5.00 -17.55 -15.37
CA ARG A 16 -3.96 -18.43 -15.93
C ARG A 16 -4.32 -18.89 -17.34
N GLN A 17 -5.52 -19.43 -17.53
CA GLN A 17 -6.00 -19.88 -18.83
C GLN A 17 -5.98 -18.76 -19.88
N TYR A 18 -6.45 -17.56 -19.50
CA TYR A 18 -6.45 -16.43 -20.43
C TYR A 18 -5.04 -15.99 -20.78
N ILE A 19 -4.13 -15.87 -19.80
CA ILE A 19 -2.75 -15.45 -20.09
C ILE A 19 -2.04 -16.48 -20.97
N GLN A 20 -2.20 -17.77 -20.67
CA GLN A 20 -1.64 -18.85 -21.49
C GLN A 20 -2.16 -18.78 -22.93
N ALA A 21 -3.47 -18.64 -23.11
CA ALA A 21 -4.07 -18.57 -24.45
C ALA A 21 -3.68 -17.29 -25.22
N LYS A 22 -3.55 -16.15 -24.54
CA LYS A 22 -3.34 -14.84 -25.19
C LYS A 22 -1.87 -14.52 -25.44
N PHE A 23 -1.00 -14.88 -24.50
CA PHE A 23 0.42 -14.50 -24.52
C PHE A 23 1.35 -15.70 -24.75
N ASN A 24 0.82 -16.93 -24.77
CA ASN A 24 1.60 -18.15 -24.88
C ASN A 24 2.67 -18.27 -23.78
N VAL A 25 2.33 -17.84 -22.57
CA VAL A 25 3.18 -17.93 -21.38
C VAL A 25 2.51 -18.83 -20.37
N ASP A 26 3.24 -19.84 -19.91
CA ASP A 26 2.86 -20.65 -18.76
C ASP A 26 3.65 -20.22 -17.53
N PHE A 27 3.03 -20.29 -16.36
CA PHE A 27 3.66 -19.86 -15.10
C PHE A 27 3.77 -21.04 -14.14
N GLU A 28 4.94 -21.23 -13.54
CA GLU A 28 5.12 -22.28 -12.53
C GLU A 28 4.29 -22.01 -11.28
N ASP A 29 4.13 -20.73 -10.90
CA ASP A 29 3.40 -20.33 -9.70
C ASP A 29 2.57 -19.04 -9.89
N ASN A 30 1.77 -18.73 -8.87
CA ASN A 30 0.92 -17.55 -8.86
C ASN A 30 1.70 -16.24 -8.73
N ARG A 31 2.94 -16.28 -8.19
CA ARG A 31 3.78 -15.10 -8.02
C ARG A 31 4.34 -14.63 -9.36
N ALA A 32 4.79 -15.56 -10.20
CA ALA A 32 5.21 -15.28 -11.57
C ALA A 32 4.06 -14.69 -12.40
N MET A 33 2.86 -15.27 -12.28
CA MET A 33 1.65 -14.73 -12.91
C MET A 33 1.33 -13.30 -12.42
N PHE A 34 1.43 -13.04 -11.11
CA PHE A 34 1.27 -11.69 -10.55
C PHE A 34 2.28 -10.69 -11.15
N LEU A 35 3.56 -11.05 -11.18
CA LEU A 35 4.61 -10.18 -11.73
C LEU A 35 4.40 -9.89 -13.21
N PHE A 36 4.00 -10.90 -13.98
CA PHE A 36 3.62 -10.73 -15.38
C PHE A 36 2.47 -9.73 -15.53
N VAL A 37 1.40 -9.91 -14.76
CA VAL A 37 0.24 -9.00 -14.80
C VAL A 37 0.62 -7.59 -14.38
N GLN A 38 1.58 -7.40 -13.46
CA GLN A 38 2.10 -6.06 -13.14
C GLN A 38 2.86 -5.42 -14.32
N GLY A 39 3.58 -6.22 -15.10
CA GLY A 39 4.43 -5.77 -16.21
C GLY A 39 3.70 -5.48 -17.52
N VAL A 40 2.50 -6.03 -17.74
CA VAL A 40 1.72 -5.75 -18.97
C VAL A 40 1.19 -4.31 -19.01
N GLU A 41 0.94 -3.82 -20.22
CA GLU A 41 0.40 -2.49 -20.46
C GLU A 41 -1.03 -2.32 -19.93
N SER A 42 -1.45 -1.08 -19.65
CA SER A 42 -2.79 -0.78 -19.15
C SER A 42 -3.91 -1.28 -20.07
N SER A 43 -3.71 -1.22 -21.39
CA SER A 43 -4.63 -1.74 -22.41
C SER A 43 -4.82 -3.25 -22.28
N GLN A 44 -3.73 -3.98 -22.07
CA GLN A 44 -3.71 -5.42 -21.88
C GLN A 44 -4.34 -5.83 -20.55
N LYS A 45 -4.07 -5.08 -19.46
CA LYS A 45 -4.74 -5.25 -18.16
C LYS A 45 -6.25 -5.13 -18.31
N HIS A 46 -6.72 -4.11 -19.02
CA HIS A 46 -8.14 -3.92 -19.28
C HIS A 46 -8.76 -5.13 -20.00
N ASP A 47 -8.08 -5.69 -21.00
CA ASP A 47 -8.54 -6.90 -21.69
C ASP A 47 -8.57 -8.13 -20.76
N ILE A 48 -7.53 -8.32 -19.95
CA ILE A 48 -7.48 -9.38 -18.92
C ILE A 48 -8.71 -9.32 -18.03
N TRP A 49 -9.00 -8.16 -17.43
CA TRP A 49 -10.14 -8.00 -16.50
C TRP A 49 -11.47 -8.28 -17.17
N ARG A 50 -11.61 -7.86 -18.43
CA ARG A 50 -12.83 -8.07 -19.22
C ARG A 50 -13.06 -9.55 -19.50
N VAL A 51 -12.02 -10.28 -19.94
CA VAL A 51 -12.17 -11.69 -20.32
C VAL A 51 -12.31 -12.59 -19.10
N VAL A 52 -11.49 -12.37 -18.07
CA VAL A 52 -11.62 -13.08 -16.79
C VAL A 52 -12.99 -12.85 -16.17
N GLY A 53 -13.50 -11.61 -16.19
CA GLY A 53 -14.85 -11.28 -15.73
C GLY A 53 -15.95 -12.07 -16.45
N LYS A 54 -15.86 -12.22 -17.77
CA LYS A 54 -16.79 -13.06 -18.54
C LYS A 54 -16.74 -14.53 -18.11
N GLN A 55 -15.54 -15.07 -17.91
CA GLN A 55 -15.35 -16.48 -17.51
C GLN A 55 -15.95 -16.78 -16.12
N ILE A 56 -15.75 -15.88 -15.15
CA ILE A 56 -16.26 -16.06 -13.78
C ILE A 56 -17.63 -15.41 -13.53
N LYS A 57 -18.29 -14.90 -14.58
CA LYS A 57 -19.60 -14.21 -14.51
C LYS A 57 -19.60 -13.03 -13.53
N GLN A 58 -18.55 -12.20 -13.57
CA GLN A 58 -18.42 -10.98 -12.78
C GLN A 58 -18.16 -9.77 -13.67
N ASP A 59 -18.57 -8.60 -13.20
CA ASP A 59 -18.27 -7.33 -13.87
C ASP A 59 -16.76 -7.09 -13.92
N GLN A 60 -16.29 -6.54 -15.04
CA GLN A 60 -14.88 -6.20 -15.24
C GLN A 60 -14.31 -5.40 -14.06
N GLN A 61 -15.07 -4.40 -13.58
CA GLN A 61 -14.67 -3.55 -12.46
C GLN A 61 -14.46 -4.36 -11.17
N LYS A 62 -15.35 -5.33 -10.89
CA LYS A 62 -15.21 -6.20 -9.72
C LYS A 62 -13.98 -7.08 -9.80
N VAL A 63 -13.63 -7.57 -10.99
CA VAL A 63 -12.41 -8.37 -11.20
C VAL A 63 -11.15 -7.53 -11.00
N HIS A 64 -11.11 -6.33 -11.58
CA HIS A 64 -10.05 -5.35 -11.37
C HIS A 64 -9.87 -5.05 -9.87
N ASP A 65 -10.95 -4.73 -9.18
CA ASP A 65 -10.92 -4.37 -7.76
C ASP A 65 -10.54 -5.55 -6.88
N PHE A 66 -11.02 -6.75 -7.21
CA PHE A 66 -10.62 -7.97 -6.53
C PHE A 66 -9.12 -8.24 -6.70
N PHE A 67 -8.57 -8.09 -7.90
CA PHE A 67 -7.13 -8.23 -8.13
C PHE A 67 -6.32 -7.25 -7.26
N HIS A 68 -6.65 -5.96 -7.31
CA HIS A 68 -5.88 -4.91 -6.62
C HIS A 68 -6.09 -4.85 -5.11
N ASN A 69 -7.27 -5.19 -4.61
CA ASN A 69 -7.62 -5.05 -3.20
C ASN A 69 -7.54 -6.35 -2.42
N ASN A 70 -7.49 -7.51 -3.09
CA ASN A 70 -7.44 -8.81 -2.42
C ASN A 70 -6.31 -9.68 -2.97
N TRP A 71 -6.41 -10.13 -4.22
CA TRP A 71 -5.54 -11.20 -4.71
C TRP A 71 -4.06 -10.80 -4.77
N CYS A 72 -3.72 -9.60 -5.24
CA CYS A 72 -2.33 -9.17 -5.31
C CYS A 72 -1.67 -8.99 -3.94
N LEU A 73 -2.46 -8.77 -2.88
CA LEU A 73 -1.94 -8.42 -1.56
C LEU A 73 -1.12 -9.56 -0.94
N GLN A 74 -1.42 -10.80 -1.28
CA GLN A 74 -0.72 -11.98 -0.78
C GLN A 74 0.74 -12.07 -1.29
N PHE A 75 1.09 -11.32 -2.34
CA PHE A 75 2.45 -11.30 -2.91
C PHE A 75 3.32 -10.15 -2.41
N TYR A 76 2.74 -9.24 -1.61
CA TYR A 76 3.50 -8.16 -1.00
C TYR A 76 3.94 -8.54 0.41
N ASP A 77 5.15 -8.13 0.77
CA ASP A 77 5.64 -8.18 2.14
C ASP A 77 4.80 -7.27 3.04
N ASP A 78 4.55 -7.71 4.28
CA ASP A 78 3.83 -6.91 5.26
C ASP A 78 4.75 -5.84 5.86
N PHE A 79 4.47 -4.57 5.53
CA PHE A 79 5.19 -3.44 6.12
C PHE A 79 4.80 -3.18 7.59
N LYS A 80 3.72 -3.79 8.10
CA LYS A 80 3.26 -3.57 9.48
C LYS A 80 4.33 -3.87 10.51
N GLN A 81 5.13 -4.91 10.27
CA GLN A 81 6.27 -5.30 11.12
C GLN A 81 7.35 -4.21 11.21
N HIS A 82 7.35 -3.26 10.28
CA HIS A 82 8.36 -2.21 10.15
C HIS A 82 7.79 -0.80 10.40
N ARG A 83 6.55 -0.69 10.92
CA ARG A 83 5.88 0.61 11.15
C ARG A 83 6.71 1.58 11.99
N GLU A 84 7.29 1.09 13.08
CA GLU A 84 8.11 1.92 13.97
C GLU A 84 9.39 2.41 13.30
N GLU A 85 10.01 1.59 12.44
CA GLU A 85 11.15 2.02 11.65
C GLU A 85 10.73 3.09 10.63
N ILE A 86 9.62 2.88 9.93
CA ILE A 86 9.08 3.85 8.96
C ILE A 86 8.79 5.19 9.64
N LYS A 87 8.20 5.19 10.85
CA LYS A 87 7.99 6.40 11.66
C LYS A 87 9.31 7.08 12.01
N LYS A 88 10.33 6.32 12.42
CA LYS A 88 11.67 6.85 12.74
C LYS A 88 12.33 7.51 11.53
N ILE A 89 12.24 6.91 10.35
CA ILE A 89 12.76 7.49 9.09
C ILE A 89 12.03 8.81 8.80
N ALA A 90 10.69 8.83 8.85
CA ALA A 90 9.91 10.05 8.62
C ALA A 90 10.28 11.18 9.61
N ALA A 91 10.42 10.85 10.89
CA ALA A 91 10.82 11.81 11.92
C ALA A 91 12.26 12.32 11.72
N ALA A 92 13.20 11.46 11.31
CA ALA A 92 14.56 11.85 10.99
C ALA A 92 14.62 12.82 9.80
N ILE A 93 13.84 12.56 8.74
CA ILE A 93 13.71 13.47 7.59
C ILE A 93 13.20 14.84 8.05
N VAL A 94 12.16 14.88 8.89
CA VAL A 94 11.63 16.13 9.44
C VAL A 94 12.71 16.89 10.23
N LYS A 95 13.36 16.22 11.18
CA LYS A 95 14.41 16.82 12.03
C LYS A 95 15.58 17.37 11.21
N ALA A 96 16.03 16.61 10.21
CA ALA A 96 17.12 17.02 9.32
C ALA A 96 16.75 18.27 8.50
N ASN A 97 15.49 18.41 8.10
CA ASN A 97 15.02 19.61 7.40
C ASN A 97 14.85 20.81 8.33
N GLN A 98 14.51 20.62 9.62
CA GLN A 98 14.49 21.72 10.60
C GLN A 98 15.90 22.30 10.85
N GLN A 99 16.92 21.45 10.85
CA GLN A 99 18.31 21.86 11.09
C GLN A 99 18.96 22.54 9.87
N LYS A 100 18.48 22.25 8.66
CA LYS A 100 18.95 22.90 7.44
C LYS A 100 18.30 24.27 7.33
N VAL A 101 19.09 25.32 7.51
CA VAL A 101 18.72 26.75 7.35
C VAL A 101 18.22 27.11 5.93
N ALA A 102 18.12 26.15 5.01
CA ALA A 102 17.89 26.39 3.60
C ALA A 102 16.41 26.24 3.19
N LYS A 103 15.78 27.40 2.91
CA LYS A 103 14.74 27.81 1.93
C LYS A 103 13.67 26.85 1.38
N GLU A 104 13.85 25.53 1.39
CA GLU A 104 12.90 24.61 0.80
C GLU A 104 11.77 24.27 1.78
N VAL A 105 10.54 24.62 1.42
CA VAL A 105 9.35 24.28 2.21
C VAL A 105 9.23 22.77 2.31
N LEU A 106 9.38 22.23 3.51
CA LEU A 106 9.13 20.81 3.76
C LEU A 106 7.63 20.54 3.64
N THR A 107 7.25 19.78 2.61
CA THR A 107 5.86 19.36 2.39
C THR A 107 5.63 17.93 2.87
N LYS A 108 4.37 17.62 3.18
CA LYS A 108 3.93 16.25 3.51
C LYS A 108 4.36 15.25 2.44
N GLU A 109 4.14 15.59 1.16
CA GLU A 109 4.47 14.73 0.02
C GLU A 109 5.97 14.41 -0.05
N LYS A 110 6.83 15.38 0.30
CA LYS A 110 8.29 15.20 0.35
C LYS A 110 8.67 14.22 1.45
N ILE A 111 8.09 14.34 2.65
CA ILE A 111 8.31 13.39 3.75
C ILE A 111 7.90 11.99 3.34
N VAL A 112 6.70 11.83 2.78
CA VAL A 112 6.16 10.54 2.33
C VAL A 112 7.07 9.91 1.27
N THR A 113 7.42 10.67 0.22
CA THR A 113 8.23 10.17 -0.90
C THR A 113 9.65 9.80 -0.47
N GLN A 114 10.30 10.65 0.34
CA GLN A 114 11.64 10.36 0.86
C GLN A 114 11.64 9.17 1.80
N THR A 115 10.63 9.04 2.68
CA THR A 115 10.51 7.90 3.59
C THR A 115 10.35 6.59 2.83
N ILE A 116 9.48 6.55 1.82
CA ILE A 116 9.31 5.37 0.95
C ILE A 116 10.64 5.04 0.25
N LYS A 117 11.33 6.05 -0.30
CA LYS A 117 12.60 5.86 -1.00
C LYS A 117 13.67 5.27 -0.07
N GLU A 118 13.84 5.84 1.12
CA GLU A 118 14.85 5.37 2.08
C GLU A 118 14.50 3.98 2.61
N PHE A 119 13.24 3.73 2.96
CA PHE A 119 12.78 2.43 3.44
C PHE A 119 12.96 1.33 2.39
N THR A 120 12.54 1.57 1.14
CA THR A 120 12.73 0.60 0.05
C THR A 120 14.20 0.35 -0.28
N ALA A 121 15.08 1.35 -0.10
CA ALA A 121 16.53 1.16 -0.27
C ALA A 121 17.14 0.22 0.78
N ARG A 122 16.59 0.15 2.00
CA ARG A 122 17.03 -0.77 3.06
C ARG A 122 16.58 -2.21 2.82
N TYR A 123 15.45 -2.39 2.15
CA TYR A 123 14.81 -3.69 1.93
C TYR A 123 14.71 -4.04 0.44
N LYS A 124 15.84 -4.04 -0.27
CA LYS A 124 15.90 -4.22 -1.74
C LYS A 124 15.27 -5.52 -2.26
N THR A 125 15.25 -6.56 -1.43
CA THR A 125 14.71 -7.88 -1.79
C THR A 125 13.21 -8.02 -1.48
N LYS A 126 12.62 -7.08 -0.73
CA LYS A 126 11.22 -7.10 -0.35
C LYS A 126 10.39 -6.21 -1.24
N THR A 127 9.16 -6.63 -1.50
CA THR A 127 8.18 -5.88 -2.29
C THR A 127 7.04 -5.46 -1.40
N PHE A 128 6.99 -4.20 -1.02
CA PHE A 128 5.91 -3.66 -0.18
C PHE A 128 4.80 -3.04 -1.01
N ASN A 129 3.56 -3.15 -0.52
CA ASN A 129 2.43 -2.46 -1.13
C ASN A 129 2.53 -0.94 -0.91
N ARG A 130 3.01 -0.22 -1.94
CA ARG A 130 3.27 1.23 -1.87
C ARG A 130 2.03 2.05 -1.52
N ARG A 131 0.84 1.65 -1.98
CA ARG A 131 -0.42 2.36 -1.68
C ARG A 131 -0.73 2.31 -0.19
N ARG A 132 -0.64 1.13 0.43
CA ARG A 132 -0.89 0.97 1.87
C ARG A 132 0.15 1.69 2.72
N MET A 133 1.43 1.60 2.33
CA MET A 133 2.51 2.32 3.01
C MET A 133 2.34 3.84 2.90
N ARG A 134 1.93 4.34 1.73
CA ARG A 134 1.62 5.77 1.52
C ARG A 134 0.48 6.25 2.41
N MET A 135 -0.62 5.50 2.50
CA MET A 135 -1.74 5.87 3.39
C MET A 135 -1.31 5.95 4.85
N PHE A 136 -0.49 5.00 5.33
CA PHE A 136 0.09 5.06 6.67
C PHE A 136 0.97 6.31 6.84
N LEU A 137 1.85 6.59 5.87
CA LEU A 137 2.75 7.74 5.91
C LEU A 137 2.04 9.08 5.79
N ASP A 138 0.93 9.17 5.05
CA ASP A 138 0.12 10.37 4.97
C ASP A 138 -0.39 10.78 6.36
N TYR A 139 -0.85 9.80 7.14
CA TYR A 139 -1.25 10.01 8.53
C TYR A 139 -0.05 10.40 9.41
N THR A 140 1.03 9.62 9.37
CA THR A 140 2.24 9.89 10.17
C THR A 140 2.84 11.28 9.87
N ALA A 141 2.98 11.64 8.60
CA ALA A 141 3.53 12.92 8.19
C ALA A 141 2.61 14.09 8.58
N SER A 142 1.29 13.90 8.53
CA SER A 142 0.34 14.93 9.01
C SER A 142 0.50 15.19 10.51
N ASN A 143 0.66 14.14 11.32
CA ASN A 143 0.88 14.28 12.76
C ASN A 143 2.23 14.95 13.07
N LEU A 144 3.30 14.55 12.38
CA LEU A 144 4.61 15.17 12.53
C LEU A 144 4.57 16.66 12.16
N MET A 145 3.92 17.05 11.06
CA MET A 145 3.80 18.46 10.67
C MET A 145 3.01 19.29 11.68
N LYS A 146 1.94 18.74 12.28
CA LYS A 146 1.21 19.43 13.36
C LYS A 146 2.09 19.69 14.57
N GLN A 147 2.90 18.71 14.99
CA GLN A 147 3.85 18.87 16.10
C GLN A 147 4.92 19.95 15.83
N LEU A 148 5.34 20.12 14.57
CA LEU A 148 6.25 21.20 14.19
C LEU A 148 5.61 22.58 14.37
N GLN A 149 4.34 22.71 14.01
CA GLN A 149 3.62 23.97 14.12
C GLN A 149 3.38 24.34 15.59
N SER A 150 3.00 23.38 16.43
CA SER A 150 2.79 23.62 17.86
C SER A 150 4.07 23.99 18.60
N ASN A 151 5.19 23.35 18.27
CA ASN A 151 6.50 23.65 18.88
C ASN A 151 7.04 25.03 18.49
N SER A 152 6.52 25.63 17.43
CA SER A 152 6.87 27.00 17.02
C SER A 152 6.07 28.07 17.79
N GLN A 153 5.09 27.69 18.62
CA GLN A 153 4.15 28.62 19.26
C GLN A 153 4.10 28.57 20.81
N GLN A 154 4.87 27.71 21.51
CA GLN A 154 4.89 27.70 23.00
C GLN A 154 6.29 27.45 23.61
N PRO A 155 6.65 28.14 24.72
CA PRO A 155 7.76 27.75 25.60
C PRO A 155 7.46 26.45 26.35
N GLN A 156 8.51 25.66 26.56
CA GLN A 156 8.51 24.27 27.03
C GLN A 156 7.74 24.01 28.33
N SER A 157 6.90 22.96 28.34
CA SER A 157 6.58 22.13 29.50
C SER A 157 6.08 20.76 29.02
N ALA A 158 6.79 19.70 29.38
CA ALA A 158 6.64 18.35 28.84
C ALA A 158 5.52 17.54 29.52
N SER A 159 4.85 16.68 28.75
CA SER A 159 4.83 15.22 28.97
C SER A 159 3.99 14.54 27.88
N ILE A 160 4.55 13.54 27.18
CA ILE A 160 3.80 12.64 26.30
C ILE A 160 4.31 11.22 26.57
N GLN A 161 3.54 10.47 27.33
CA GLN A 161 3.52 9.01 27.32
C GLN A 161 2.06 8.57 27.26
N ALA A 162 1.80 7.51 26.48
CA ALA A 162 0.51 6.88 26.17
C ALA A 162 -0.28 7.47 24.99
N SER A 163 0.04 7.04 23.76
CA SER A 163 -0.89 7.19 22.60
C SER A 163 -0.73 6.13 21.50
N THR A 164 0.17 5.16 21.60
CA THR A 164 0.49 4.27 20.48
C THR A 164 -0.63 3.27 20.15
N GLU A 165 -1.39 2.82 21.14
CA GLU A 165 -2.42 1.77 20.97
C GLU A 165 -3.74 2.32 20.41
N SER A 166 -4.08 3.57 20.74
CA SER A 166 -5.28 4.25 20.24
C SER A 166 -5.13 4.64 18.76
N GLU A 167 -3.94 5.09 18.35
CA GLU A 167 -3.68 5.50 16.95
C GLU A 167 -3.75 4.32 15.97
N ASP A 168 -3.26 3.14 16.38
CA ASP A 168 -3.30 1.93 15.55
C ASP A 168 -4.74 1.42 15.36
N GLN A 169 -5.60 1.54 16.37
CA GLN A 169 -7.03 1.22 16.25
C GLN A 169 -7.76 2.20 15.33
N ASP A 170 -7.44 3.49 15.40
CA ASP A 170 -8.08 4.51 14.59
C ASP A 170 -7.67 4.41 13.11
N LEU A 171 -6.39 4.13 12.84
CA LEU A 171 -5.93 3.83 11.49
C LEU A 171 -6.54 2.52 10.97
N ALA A 172 -6.64 1.48 11.80
CA ALA A 172 -7.29 0.23 11.42
C ALA A 172 -8.78 0.47 11.07
N LYS A 173 -9.48 1.32 11.82
CA LYS A 173 -10.88 1.71 11.57
C LYS A 173 -11.02 2.52 10.27
N GLN A 174 -10.12 3.47 10.02
CA GLN A 174 -10.10 4.23 8.76
C GLN A 174 -9.80 3.34 7.56
N LEU A 175 -8.88 2.39 7.69
CA LEU A 175 -8.60 1.40 6.65
C LEU A 175 -9.80 0.48 6.44
N ARG A 176 -10.42 -0.03 7.51
CA ARG A 176 -11.59 -0.91 7.44
C ARG A 176 -12.77 -0.22 6.75
N ASN A 177 -13.09 1.01 7.14
CA ASN A 177 -14.17 1.79 6.51
C ASN A 177 -13.91 2.13 5.03
N LYS A 178 -12.65 2.15 4.60
CA LYS A 178 -12.27 2.42 3.20
C LYS A 178 -12.20 1.15 2.35
N PHE A 179 -12.18 -0.03 2.97
CA PHE A 179 -12.05 -1.33 2.31
C PHE A 179 -13.23 -2.29 2.55
N ASP A 180 -14.18 -1.96 3.42
CA ASP A 180 -15.49 -2.62 3.53
C ASP A 180 -16.37 -2.22 2.32
N PHE A 181 -16.01 -2.75 1.15
CA PHE A 181 -16.79 -2.64 -0.10
C PHE A 181 -17.50 -3.96 -0.45
N LEU A 182 -17.49 -4.94 0.46
CA LEU A 182 -18.18 -6.21 0.30
C LEU A 182 -19.05 -6.53 1.53
N LYS A 183 -20.07 -5.70 1.71
CA LYS A 183 -21.34 -6.18 2.24
C LYS A 183 -22.40 -6.00 1.16
#